data_AF-A0A926GZS7-F1
#
_entry.id   AF-A0A926GZS7-F1
#
_cell.length_a   1.000
_cell.length_b   1.000
_cell.length_c   1.000
_cell.angle_alpha   90.00
_cell.angle_beta   90.00
_cell.angle_gamma   90.00
#
_symmetry.space_group_name_H-M   'P 1'
#
loop_
_entity.id
_entity.type
_entity.pdbx_description
1 polymer ?
#
loop_
_entity_poly.entity_id
_entity_poly.type
_entity_poly.pdbx_seq_one_letter_code
_entity_poly.pdbx_strand_id
1 'polypeptide(L)'
;MTMRSSLLFLSLCLLVFTVSACEDSPTSTSTRVGKMTVEEFRADLAFATWFDHSYTAYPTPDAQATFTSNVASIKSALDTSHSFLMVVKPSCTCERTQQTMPAVLKVLDEAGFPHSKIDIYVTDARLAGFDAVKNTHAPAITDAPVFIVMKGGVEKGRISDIPTNGQTVEQVLSSYFAAP
;
A
#
# COMPACT_ATOMS: atom_id res chain seq x y z
N MET A 1 -57.96 36.36 19.80
CA MET A 1 -57.40 35.62 20.96
C MET A 1 -57.88 34.19 20.84
N THR A 2 -56.98 33.21 21.03
CA THR A 2 -57.03 31.75 20.68
C THR A 2 -56.66 31.44 19.21
N MET A 3 -55.82 30.45 18.86
CA MET A 3 -54.82 29.66 19.58
C MET A 3 -53.91 28.97 18.54
N ARG A 4 -52.61 28.98 18.82
CA ARG A 4 -51.50 28.14 18.32
C ARG A 4 -51.88 26.85 17.56
N SER A 5 -51.39 26.70 16.33
CA SER A 5 -51.14 25.43 15.58
C SER A 5 -50.69 25.85 14.18
N SER A 6 -49.59 25.42 13.56
CA SER A 6 -48.73 24.27 13.76
C SER A 6 -47.32 24.62 13.25
N LEU A 7 -46.45 25.05 14.17
CA LEU A 7 -45.01 24.86 14.03
C LEU A 7 -44.79 23.36 14.24
N LEU A 8 -44.72 22.56 13.18
CA LEU A 8 -44.22 21.17 13.14
C LEU A 8 -44.68 20.54 11.81
N PHE A 9 -44.17 21.04 10.68
CA PHE A 9 -44.16 20.24 9.46
C PHE A 9 -42.70 19.87 9.16
N LEU A 10 -42.41 18.62 9.54
CA LEU A 10 -41.49 17.74 8.83
C LEU A 10 -40.04 18.23 8.71
N SER A 11 -39.35 18.17 9.85
CA SER A 11 -37.96 17.70 9.89
C SER A 11 -37.94 16.23 9.40
N LEU A 12 -38.06 16.04 8.09
CA LEU A 12 -38.06 14.74 7.44
C LEU A 12 -36.63 14.40 7.05
N CYS A 13 -35.96 13.68 7.96
CA CYS A 13 -34.91 12.71 7.68
C CYS A 13 -33.86 13.13 6.62
N LEU A 14 -32.97 14.04 6.99
CA LEU A 14 -31.62 14.09 6.41
C LEU A 14 -30.77 12.97 7.02
N LEU A 15 -31.21 11.72 6.88
CA LEU A 15 -30.41 10.54 7.21
C LEU A 15 -29.73 10.14 5.91
N VAL A 16 -28.71 10.94 5.55
CA VAL A 16 -27.76 10.59 4.49
C VAL A 16 -26.99 9.39 5.01
N PHE A 17 -27.50 8.19 4.77
CA PHE A 17 -26.68 7.00 4.71
C PHE A 17 -25.74 7.20 3.54
N THR A 18 -24.57 7.78 3.78
CA THR A 18 -23.42 7.60 2.90
C THR A 18 -23.00 6.15 3.05
N VAL A 19 -23.72 5.27 2.37
CA VAL A 19 -23.19 3.95 2.05
C VAL A 19 -22.03 4.23 1.11
N SER A 20 -20.80 4.24 1.64
CA SER A 20 -19.62 4.10 0.80
C SER A 20 -19.65 2.67 0.26
N ALA A 21 -20.49 2.46 -0.74
CA ALA A 21 -20.52 1.22 -1.47
C ALA A 21 -19.29 1.23 -2.37
N CYS A 22 -18.18 0.63 -1.91
CA CYS A 22 -17.17 0.20 -2.87
C CYS A 22 -17.74 -1.03 -3.59
N GLU A 23 -18.31 -0.80 -4.77
CA GLU A 23 -18.74 -1.89 -5.65
C GLU A 23 -17.52 -2.44 -6.41
N ASP A 24 -16.90 -3.49 -5.86
CA ASP A 24 -16.05 -4.38 -6.65
C ASP A 24 -16.98 -5.23 -7.54
N SER A 25 -17.33 -4.71 -8.72
CA SER A 25 -17.93 -5.56 -9.76
C SER A 25 -16.93 -6.65 -10.15
N PRO A 26 -17.34 -7.91 -10.40
CA PRO A 26 -16.45 -8.92 -10.99
C PRO A 26 -15.94 -8.53 -12.40
N THR A 27 -16.49 -7.44 -12.94
CA THR A 27 -16.11 -6.76 -14.19
C THR A 27 -15.47 -5.39 -13.96
N SER A 28 -15.17 -4.97 -12.72
CA SER A 28 -14.36 -3.78 -12.45
C SER A 28 -12.92 -4.10 -12.84
N THR A 29 -12.66 -4.03 -14.14
CA THR A 29 -11.36 -3.62 -14.64
C THR A 29 -11.00 -2.38 -13.84
N SER A 30 -10.07 -2.50 -12.89
CA SER A 30 -9.22 -1.35 -12.60
C SER A 30 -8.67 -0.96 -13.95
N THR A 31 -9.21 0.12 -14.55
CA THR A 31 -8.87 0.58 -15.90
C THR A 31 -7.41 1.02 -16.00
N ARG A 32 -6.63 0.86 -14.93
CA ARG A 32 -5.30 1.40 -14.75
C ARG A 32 -4.32 0.33 -14.23
N VAL A 33 -4.23 -0.76 -14.97
CA VAL A 33 -3.10 -1.71 -14.85
C VAL A 33 -1.87 -1.12 -15.52
N GLY A 34 -0.68 -1.44 -15.01
CA GLY A 34 0.58 -0.93 -15.56
C GLY A 34 1.49 -0.30 -14.52
N LYS A 35 2.60 0.24 -15.01
CA LYS A 35 3.57 0.98 -14.19
C LYS A 35 3.01 2.35 -13.79
N MET A 36 3.24 2.74 -12.55
CA MET A 36 2.94 4.08 -12.03
C MET A 36 3.98 4.54 -11.01
N THR A 37 4.07 5.85 -10.80
CA THR A 37 4.88 6.43 -9.71
C THR A 37 4.13 6.38 -8.37
N VAL A 38 4.85 6.61 -7.27
CA VAL A 38 4.25 6.75 -5.93
C VAL A 38 3.23 7.89 -5.92
N GLU A 39 3.54 9.01 -6.55
CA GLU A 39 2.66 10.19 -6.61
C GLU A 39 1.39 9.90 -7.41
N GLU A 40 1.52 9.22 -8.56
CA GLU A 40 0.37 8.82 -9.37
C GLU A 40 -0.54 7.82 -8.64
N PHE A 41 0.05 6.88 -7.89
CA PHE A 41 -0.68 5.94 -7.06
C PHE A 41 -1.47 6.68 -5.97
N ARG A 42 -0.82 7.58 -5.23
CA ARG A 42 -1.44 8.32 -4.12
C ARG A 42 -2.47 9.36 -4.57
N ALA A 43 -2.33 9.90 -5.78
CA ALA A 43 -3.31 10.82 -6.36
C ALA A 43 -4.56 10.10 -6.90
N ASP A 44 -4.51 8.78 -7.08
CA ASP A 44 -5.66 8.00 -7.55
C ASP A 44 -6.69 7.86 -6.43
N LEU A 45 -7.86 8.48 -6.61
CA LEU A 45 -8.93 8.48 -5.61
C LEU A 45 -9.45 7.07 -5.30
N ALA A 46 -9.31 6.11 -6.22
CA ALA A 46 -9.68 4.72 -5.96
C ALA A 46 -8.75 4.05 -4.92
N PHE A 47 -7.53 4.58 -4.75
CA PHE A 47 -6.52 4.02 -3.86
C PHE A 47 -6.31 4.87 -2.60
N ALA A 48 -6.36 6.19 -2.75
CA ALA A 48 -6.02 7.16 -1.71
C ALA A 48 -6.79 6.95 -0.41
N THR A 49 -8.10 6.68 -0.47
CA THR A 49 -8.95 6.61 0.73
C THR A 49 -8.52 5.53 1.71
N TRP A 50 -8.28 4.31 1.24
CA TRP A 50 -7.81 3.23 2.12
C TRP A 50 -6.31 3.34 2.39
N PHE A 51 -5.53 3.85 1.42
CA PHE A 51 -4.09 3.98 1.55
C PHE A 51 -3.72 4.95 2.66
N ASP A 52 -4.26 6.17 2.64
CA ASP A 52 -3.90 7.23 3.59
C ASP A 52 -4.31 6.86 5.02
N HIS A 53 -5.45 6.17 5.19
CA HIS A 53 -5.88 5.67 6.49
C HIS A 53 -4.86 4.68 7.07
N SER A 54 -4.52 3.62 6.33
CA SER A 54 -3.54 2.61 6.75
C SER A 54 -2.13 3.18 6.90
N TYR A 55 -1.72 4.11 6.04
CA TYR A 55 -0.41 4.79 6.09
C TYR A 55 -0.28 5.60 7.38
N THR A 56 -1.32 6.36 7.73
CA THR A 56 -1.32 7.22 8.93
C THR A 56 -1.41 6.42 10.22
N ALA A 57 -2.10 5.28 10.20
CA ALA A 57 -2.22 4.39 11.36
C ALA A 57 -0.95 3.58 11.65
N TYR A 58 0.08 3.63 10.77
CA TYR A 58 1.31 2.87 10.90
C TYR A 58 2.51 3.74 11.32
N PRO A 59 3.35 3.29 12.27
CA PRO A 59 3.20 2.10 13.11
C PRO A 59 2.16 2.30 14.22
N THR A 60 1.75 1.22 14.90
CA THR A 60 1.00 1.36 16.16
C THR A 60 1.89 1.98 17.26
N PRO A 61 1.31 2.64 18.28
CA PRO A 61 2.09 3.23 19.37
C PRO A 61 3.03 2.24 20.06
N ASP A 62 2.58 1.00 20.28
CA ASP A 62 3.38 -0.05 20.92
C ASP A 62 4.53 -0.53 20.04
N ALA A 63 4.39 -0.45 18.71
CA ALA A 63 5.43 -0.83 17.75
C ALA A 63 6.40 0.33 17.44
N GLN A 64 6.17 1.54 17.94
CA GLN A 64 6.91 2.75 17.54
C GLN A 64 8.43 2.64 17.78
N ALA A 65 8.86 2.03 18.88
CA ALA A 65 10.28 1.87 19.18
C ALA A 65 10.97 0.90 18.20
N THR A 66 10.29 -0.21 17.88
CA THR A 66 10.76 -1.19 16.87
C THR A 66 10.79 -0.54 15.49
N PHE A 67 9.75 0.22 15.14
CA PHE A 67 9.68 0.98 13.89
C PHE A 67 10.89 1.90 13.72
N THR A 68 11.11 2.80 14.70
CA THR A 68 12.19 3.80 14.63
C THR A 68 13.57 3.17 14.50
N SER A 69 13.86 2.09 15.24
CA SER A 69 15.17 1.43 15.20
C SER A 69 15.45 0.73 13.86
N ASN A 70 14.45 0.09 13.26
CA ASN A 70 14.60 -0.56 11.95
C ASN A 70 14.64 0.46 10.82
N VAL A 71 13.86 1.53 10.86
CA VAL A 71 13.97 2.65 9.91
C VAL A 71 15.36 3.27 9.94
N ALA A 72 15.94 3.49 11.12
CA ALA A 72 17.31 3.98 11.24
C ALA A 72 18.35 3.01 10.66
N SER A 73 18.11 1.70 10.83
CA SER A 73 18.97 0.65 10.26
C SER A 73 18.92 0.65 8.73
N ILE A 74 17.72 0.72 8.15
CA ILE A 74 17.51 0.85 6.71
C ILE A 74 18.23 2.09 6.21
N LYS A 75 17.96 3.27 6.80
CA LYS A 75 18.57 4.55 6.42
C LYS A 75 20.11 4.50 6.43
N SER A 76 20.70 3.77 7.38
CA SER A 76 22.16 3.62 7.47
C SER A 76 22.74 2.67 6.40
N ALA A 77 21.94 1.71 5.92
CA ALA A 77 22.32 0.78 4.87
C ALA A 77 22.02 1.29 3.45
N LEU A 78 21.19 2.34 3.31
CA LEU A 78 20.81 2.90 2.01
C LEU A 78 22.04 3.40 1.23
N ASP A 79 22.06 3.04 -0.05
CA ASP A 79 23.01 3.56 -1.04
C ASP A 79 22.33 3.70 -2.40
N THR A 80 23.04 4.27 -3.37
CA THR A 80 22.51 4.57 -4.71
C THR A 80 22.22 3.35 -5.59
N SER A 81 22.70 2.17 -5.18
CA SER A 81 22.49 0.90 -5.87
C SER A 81 21.17 0.23 -5.49
N HIS A 82 20.49 0.72 -4.45
CA HIS A 82 19.19 0.20 -4.06
C HIS A 82 18.08 0.68 -5.00
N SER A 83 17.15 -0.23 -5.29
CA SER A 83 15.87 0.06 -5.95
C SER A 83 14.78 -0.83 -5.35
N PHE A 84 13.53 -0.43 -5.53
CA PHE A 84 12.38 -1.13 -4.95
C PHE A 84 11.34 -1.41 -6.02
N LEU A 85 10.79 -2.62 -6.02
CA LEU A 85 9.71 -3.01 -6.92
C LEU A 85 8.48 -3.40 -6.10
N MET A 86 7.34 -2.81 -6.42
CA MET A 86 6.04 -3.14 -5.84
C MET A 86 5.15 -3.68 -6.95
N VAL A 87 4.65 -4.91 -6.80
CA VAL A 87 3.60 -5.47 -7.66
C VAL A 87 2.36 -5.61 -6.80
N VAL A 88 1.32 -4.84 -7.11
CA VAL A 88 0.15 -4.71 -6.24
C VAL A 88 -1.14 -4.97 -7.01
N LYS A 89 -2.13 -5.52 -6.31
CA LYS A 89 -3.50 -5.65 -6.79
C LYS A 89 -4.38 -4.77 -5.89
N PRO A 90 -4.52 -3.47 -6.22
CA PRO A 90 -5.32 -2.55 -5.44
C PRO A 90 -6.79 -2.74 -5.83
N SER A 91 -7.46 -3.69 -5.17
CA SER A 91 -8.92 -3.77 -5.14
C SER A 91 -9.44 -3.43 -3.75
N CYS A 92 -10.68 -2.96 -3.65
CA CYS A 92 -11.33 -2.66 -2.37
C CYS A 92 -11.45 -3.88 -1.46
N THR A 93 -11.43 -5.07 -2.05
CA THR A 93 -11.49 -6.37 -1.36
C THR A 93 -10.12 -6.99 -1.06
N CYS A 94 -9.01 -6.40 -1.50
CA CYS A 94 -7.68 -6.96 -1.27
C CYS A 94 -7.06 -6.43 0.02
N GLU A 95 -7.52 -6.96 1.15
CA GLU A 95 -7.06 -6.57 2.49
C GLU A 95 -5.53 -6.62 2.65
N ARG A 96 -4.88 -7.65 2.07
CA ARG A 96 -3.41 -7.79 2.11
C ARG A 96 -2.68 -6.59 1.50
N THR A 97 -3.13 -6.12 0.32
CA THR A 97 -2.54 -4.92 -0.32
C THR A 97 -2.81 -3.69 0.52
N GLN A 98 -4.04 -3.53 1.01
CA GLN A 98 -4.44 -2.35 1.80
C GLN A 98 -3.75 -2.23 3.15
N GLN A 99 -3.25 -3.34 3.70
CA GLN A 99 -2.48 -3.35 4.94
C GLN A 99 -0.97 -3.23 4.66
N THR A 100 -0.44 -4.04 3.74
CA THR A 100 1.02 -4.18 3.57
C THR A 100 1.63 -3.02 2.78
N MET A 101 0.96 -2.56 1.71
CA MET A 101 1.52 -1.50 0.86
C MET A 101 1.72 -0.17 1.62
N PRO A 102 0.74 0.32 2.40
CA PRO A 102 0.92 1.55 3.16
C PRO A 102 2.04 1.45 4.20
N ALA A 103 2.14 0.31 4.90
CA ALA A 103 3.20 0.07 5.87
C ALA A 103 4.60 0.04 5.21
N VAL A 104 4.74 -0.66 4.08
CA VAL A 104 6.00 -0.69 3.31
C VAL A 104 6.40 0.71 2.87
N LEU A 105 5.49 1.46 2.27
CA LEU A 105 5.81 2.81 1.78
C LEU A 105 6.12 3.77 2.94
N LYS A 106 5.43 3.66 4.08
CA LYS A 106 5.74 4.42 5.29
C LYS A 106 7.16 4.17 5.79
N VAL A 107 7.61 2.92 5.81
CA VAL A 107 8.99 2.58 6.18
C VAL A 107 10.00 3.19 5.22
N LEU A 108 9.74 3.12 3.90
CA LEU A 108 10.62 3.68 2.88
C LEU A 108 10.70 5.21 2.96
N ASP A 109 9.57 5.90 3.12
CA ASP A 109 9.49 7.35 3.25
C ASP A 109 10.26 7.84 4.49
N GLU A 110 10.04 7.23 5.65
CA GLU A 110 10.71 7.59 6.90
C GLU A 110 12.21 7.25 6.88
N ALA A 111 12.63 6.24 6.10
CA ALA A 111 14.03 5.94 5.85
C ALA A 111 14.71 6.92 4.87
N GLY A 112 13.93 7.76 4.18
CA GLY A 112 14.41 8.68 3.15
C GLY A 112 14.71 8.01 1.81
N PHE A 113 14.03 6.91 1.49
CA PHE A 113 14.18 6.22 0.22
C PHE A 113 13.60 7.07 -0.92
N PRO A 114 14.34 7.33 -2.01
CA PRO A 114 13.85 8.18 -3.08
C PRO A 114 12.74 7.48 -3.89
N HIS A 115 11.58 8.12 -4.03
CA HIS A 115 10.47 7.58 -4.83
C HIS A 115 10.85 7.29 -6.30
N SER A 116 11.82 8.03 -6.85
CA SER A 116 12.36 7.77 -8.20
C SER A 116 13.07 6.41 -8.35
N LYS A 117 13.32 5.71 -7.25
CA LYS A 117 13.86 4.34 -7.21
C LYS A 117 12.80 3.30 -6.86
N ILE A 118 11.53 3.69 -6.75
CA ILE A 118 10.39 2.81 -6.51
C ILE A 118 9.61 2.65 -7.81
N ASP A 119 9.54 1.42 -8.30
CA ASP A 119 8.66 1.06 -9.40
C ASP A 119 7.40 0.38 -8.84
N ILE A 120 6.22 0.93 -9.11
CA ILE A 120 4.94 0.32 -8.76
C ILE A 120 4.29 -0.22 -10.03
N TYR A 121 3.89 -1.48 -10.02
CA TYR A 121 3.07 -2.10 -11.05
C TYR A 121 1.72 -2.50 -10.46
N VAL A 122 0.67 -1.86 -10.96
CA VAL A 122 -0.71 -2.18 -10.63
C VAL A 122 -1.19 -3.30 -11.55
N THR A 123 -1.82 -4.31 -10.95
CA THR A 123 -2.24 -5.53 -11.64
C THR A 123 -3.72 -5.85 -11.43
N ASP A 124 -4.29 -6.60 -12.35
CA ASP A 124 -5.60 -7.23 -12.18
C ASP A 124 -5.50 -8.60 -11.48
N ALA A 125 -6.64 -9.26 -11.25
CA ALA A 125 -6.68 -10.59 -10.64
C ALA A 125 -5.98 -11.70 -11.47
N ARG A 126 -5.66 -11.43 -12.75
CA ARG A 126 -4.95 -12.34 -13.66
C ARG A 126 -3.48 -11.95 -13.80
N LEU A 127 -2.99 -11.02 -12.97
CA LEU A 127 -1.61 -10.56 -13.00
C LEU A 127 -1.23 -9.87 -14.33
N ALA A 128 -2.20 -9.26 -15.02
CA ALA A 128 -1.92 -8.38 -16.15
C ALA A 128 -1.39 -7.02 -15.66
N GLY A 129 -0.47 -6.39 -16.40
CA GLY A 129 0.04 -5.05 -16.08
C GLY A 129 1.48 -4.98 -15.58
N PHE A 130 2.17 -6.12 -15.38
CA PHE A 130 3.59 -6.16 -15.02
C PHE A 130 4.45 -7.06 -15.93
N ASP A 131 3.99 -7.30 -17.16
CA ASP A 131 4.68 -8.21 -18.09
C ASP A 131 6.16 -7.86 -18.31
N ALA A 132 6.51 -6.57 -18.21
CA ALA A 132 7.89 -6.08 -18.31
C ALA A 132 8.84 -6.66 -17.25
N VAL A 133 8.34 -7.01 -16.07
CA VAL A 133 9.14 -7.54 -14.95
C VAL A 133 8.75 -8.97 -14.56
N LYS A 134 7.74 -9.56 -15.21
CA LYS A 134 7.17 -10.86 -14.84
C LYS A 134 8.18 -12.01 -14.83
N ASN A 135 9.09 -12.02 -15.80
CA ASN A 135 10.06 -13.11 -15.98
C ASN A 135 11.45 -12.80 -15.42
N THR A 136 11.69 -11.58 -14.93
CA THR A 136 13.02 -11.14 -14.47
C THR A 136 13.26 -11.37 -12.97
N HIS A 137 12.21 -11.69 -12.20
CA HIS A 137 12.30 -11.97 -10.77
C HIS A 137 12.02 -13.45 -10.52
N ALA A 138 13.00 -14.21 -9.99
CA ALA A 138 12.90 -15.65 -9.77
C ALA A 138 12.74 -15.98 -8.27
N PRO A 139 11.83 -16.90 -7.86
CA PRO A 139 10.75 -17.43 -8.67
C PRO A 139 9.79 -16.32 -9.13
N ALA A 140 9.14 -16.54 -10.28
CA ALA A 140 8.20 -15.58 -10.87
C ALA A 140 7.12 -15.17 -9.87
N ILE A 141 6.66 -13.92 -9.98
CA ILE A 141 5.55 -13.41 -9.18
C ILE A 141 4.26 -14.10 -9.64
N THR A 142 3.70 -14.96 -8.79
CA THR A 142 2.49 -15.75 -9.08
C THR A 142 1.25 -15.26 -8.33
N ASP A 143 1.41 -14.35 -7.38
CA ASP A 143 0.31 -13.68 -6.65
C ASP A 143 0.76 -12.27 -6.21
N ALA A 144 -0.18 -11.40 -5.85
CA ALA A 144 0.04 -10.04 -5.37
C ALA A 144 -0.65 -9.82 -4.00
N PRO A 145 -0.13 -8.92 -3.13
CA PRO A 145 0.99 -8.00 -3.37
C PRO A 145 2.37 -8.64 -3.19
N VAL A 146 3.39 -8.11 -3.88
CA VAL A 146 4.80 -8.44 -3.67
C VAL A 146 5.63 -7.17 -3.64
N PHE A 147 6.51 -7.07 -2.63
CA PHE A 147 7.43 -5.95 -2.43
C PHE A 147 8.86 -6.46 -2.42
N ILE A 148 9.70 -5.99 -3.35
CA ILE A 148 11.03 -6.56 -3.59
C ILE A 148 12.09 -5.48 -3.36
N VAL A 149 13.04 -5.77 -2.48
CA VAL A 149 14.26 -4.97 -2.29
C VAL A 149 15.31 -5.47 -3.28
N MET A 150 15.82 -4.56 -4.10
CA MET A 150 16.90 -4.81 -5.04
C MET A 150 18.12 -4.00 -4.65
N LYS A 151 19.31 -4.52 -4.88
CA LYS A 151 20.58 -3.80 -4.75
C LYS A 151 21.55 -4.23 -5.84
N GLY A 152 22.02 -3.28 -6.62
CA GLY A 152 22.89 -3.54 -7.78
C GLY A 152 22.25 -4.45 -8.84
N GLY A 153 20.92 -4.40 -8.99
CA GLY A 153 20.17 -5.27 -9.91
C GLY A 153 19.93 -6.71 -9.40
N VAL A 154 20.36 -7.04 -8.18
CA VAL A 154 20.14 -8.35 -7.55
C VAL A 154 19.06 -8.21 -6.48
N GLU A 155 18.13 -9.16 -6.45
CA GLU A 155 17.13 -9.25 -5.40
C GLU A 155 17.76 -9.63 -4.06
N LYS A 156 17.46 -8.85 -3.03
CA LYS A 156 17.93 -9.08 -1.65
C LYS A 156 16.87 -9.72 -0.76
N GLY A 157 15.61 -9.56 -1.14
CA GLY A 157 14.49 -10.22 -0.49
C GLY A 157 13.16 -9.65 -0.95
N ARG A 158 12.08 -10.35 -0.60
CA ARG A 158 10.72 -9.94 -0.93
C ARG A 158 9.72 -10.22 0.18
N ILE A 159 8.72 -9.36 0.28
CA ILE A 159 7.52 -9.55 1.12
C ILE A 159 6.38 -9.92 0.17
N SER A 160 5.87 -11.15 0.26
CA SER A 160 4.75 -11.65 -0.57
C SER A 160 3.43 -11.81 0.19
N ASP A 161 3.47 -11.63 1.51
CA ASP A 161 2.32 -11.62 2.41
C ASP A 161 2.65 -10.77 3.64
N ILE A 162 1.67 -10.51 4.50
CA ILE A 162 1.89 -9.95 5.83
C ILE A 162 2.91 -10.86 6.54
N PRO A 163 3.99 -10.33 7.15
CA PRO A 163 4.99 -11.19 7.79
C PRO A 163 4.35 -12.11 8.85
N THR A 164 4.44 -13.42 8.65
CA THR A 164 3.70 -14.42 9.44
C THR A 164 4.41 -14.90 10.69
N ASN A 165 5.70 -14.58 10.86
CA ASN A 165 6.55 -15.05 11.96
C ASN A 165 6.60 -14.09 13.16
N GLY A 166 5.58 -13.24 13.34
CA GLY A 166 5.55 -12.22 14.39
C GLY A 166 6.52 -11.05 14.16
N GLN A 167 7.14 -10.98 12.97
CA GLN A 167 7.95 -9.84 12.56
C GLN A 167 7.05 -8.72 12.03
N THR A 168 7.49 -7.48 12.16
CA THR A 168 6.86 -6.32 11.53
C THR A 168 7.45 -6.06 10.14
N VAL A 169 6.78 -5.24 9.33
CA VAL A 169 7.24 -4.91 7.96
C VAL A 169 8.64 -4.30 7.99
N GLU A 170 8.92 -3.37 8.92
CA GLU A 170 10.23 -2.74 9.04
C GLU A 170 11.34 -3.74 9.43
N GLN A 171 11.04 -4.76 10.23
CA GLN A 171 12.03 -5.75 10.65
C GLN A 171 12.46 -6.61 9.47
N VAL A 172 11.48 -7.01 8.65
CA VAL A 172 11.74 -7.78 7.43
C VAL A 172 12.51 -6.93 6.42
N LEU A 173 12.06 -5.69 6.16
CA LEU A 173 12.76 -4.79 5.24
C LEU A 173 14.20 -4.50 5.70
N SER A 174 14.41 -4.20 6.98
CA SER A 174 15.74 -3.96 7.56
C SER A 174 16.71 -5.10 7.26
N SER A 175 16.26 -6.36 7.36
CA SER A 175 17.09 -7.52 7.02
C SER A 175 17.49 -7.58 5.54
N TYR A 176 16.63 -7.16 4.63
CA TYR A 176 16.90 -7.16 3.19
C TYR A 176 17.82 -6.02 2.76
N PHE A 177 17.67 -4.83 3.38
CA PHE A 177 18.56 -3.70 3.14
C PHE A 177 19.98 -3.93 3.69
N ALA A 178 20.09 -4.70 4.78
CA ALA A 178 21.38 -5.11 5.34
C ALA A 178 22.07 -6.25 4.55
N ALA A 179 21.37 -6.89 3.62
CA ALA A 179 21.93 -8.01 2.86
C ALA A 179 23.06 -7.53 1.92
N PRO A 180 24.15 -8.31 1.79
CA PRO A 180 25.26 -8.00 0.89
C PRO A 180 24.80 -8.06 -0.57
#